data_AF-A0A947QRZ4-F1
#
_entry.id   AF-A0A947QRZ4-F1
#
_cell.length_a   1.000
_cell.length_b   1.000
_cell.length_c   1.000
_cell.angle_alpha   90.00
_cell.angle_beta   90.00
_cell.angle_gamma   90.00
#
_symmetry.space_group_name_H-M   'P 1'
#
loop_
_entity.id
_entity.type
_entity.pdbx_description
1 polymer ?
#
loop_
_entity_poly.entity_id
_entity_poly.type
_entity_poly.pdbx_seq_one_letter_code
_entity_poly.pdbx_strand_id
1 'polypeptide(L)'
;MKINLGEIQNNKKKLAFKRSFIFTLIFVLIISGAYYLFVNVFYKNKVLPGVTILGVSAFGLENDELSGFVNEKIIPTIPQKIDFSVDGYSFTVPTSELDISIDPANLLEYGKGASLLKLYTDGLKLLDKENLTPTYIINIDPILQGLPITKNTKYAAQVRDGRVLNCMNANYFISIDEERLSELTIQAIDNRTGVQTTFVEIALNPDEAKIVSFCRKYLEDGAVINISLRSPFGDDAVLDQFFGLYTEGEGLNWKILNSEKLKNELQKLKARESSPPYDDDYVVWGDKVLLFKSFEKAGGLKISDTMKQIEEWLKLPNSDLPIVYKSLDKTNLDKNLEVLDFTQLLSAGKTRMPIYENGEKNLKLANAQGAIEELHHTIILQGDKVSFLEEMDVRPGGMTGNWRSYGGGVCNASTTAFRAVLEGGFPIVEWHSHSFYVESYNWGEYKYNIVQAAVTTDPKLDFVFENDLPYPILLRTNIYQKGDYQYHTIFIMTSSEYSDDRKVELSDWKKWNERSDKRFFGSFDRKVWEENELIREETFVSEYVETV
;
A
#
# COMPACT_ATOMS: atom_id res chain seq x y z
N MET A 1 87.31 -83.37 22.03
CA MET A 1 86.64 -82.12 21.58
C MET A 1 85.64 -82.49 20.49
N LYS A 2 84.34 -82.59 20.80
CA LYS A 2 83.30 -82.91 19.80
C LYS A 2 83.06 -81.65 18.96
N ILE A 3 83.46 -81.67 17.69
CA ILE A 3 83.16 -80.59 16.75
C ILE A 3 81.68 -80.70 16.38
N ASN A 4 80.92 -79.66 16.70
CA ASN A 4 79.48 -79.57 16.43
C ASN A 4 79.26 -79.35 14.91
N LEU A 5 79.13 -80.45 14.17
CA LEU A 5 78.90 -80.45 12.71
C LEU A 5 77.65 -79.66 12.30
N GLY A 6 76.67 -79.48 13.19
CA GLY A 6 75.48 -78.65 12.95
C GLY A 6 75.78 -77.16 12.82
N GLU A 7 76.79 -76.64 13.51
CA GLU A 7 77.15 -75.22 13.52
C GLU A 7 77.88 -74.80 12.22
N ILE A 8 78.71 -75.69 11.67
CA ILE A 8 79.43 -75.48 10.41
C ILE A 8 78.49 -75.54 9.20
N GLN A 9 77.50 -76.46 9.19
CA GLN A 9 76.49 -76.52 8.13
C GLN A 9 75.58 -75.29 8.14
N ASN A 10 75.21 -74.78 9.32
CA ASN A 10 74.36 -73.59 9.44
C ASN A 10 75.08 -72.30 8.97
N ASN A 11 76.38 -72.17 9.26
CA ASN A 11 77.22 -71.07 8.78
C ASN A 11 77.46 -71.12 7.27
N LYS A 12 77.62 -72.30 6.66
CA LYS A 12 77.69 -72.44 5.19
C LYS A 12 76.36 -72.08 4.51
N LYS A 13 75.21 -72.49 5.06
CA LYS A 13 73.88 -72.09 4.57
C LYS A 13 73.64 -70.58 4.70
N LYS A 14 74.01 -69.96 5.83
CA LYS A 14 73.93 -68.49 6.01
C LYS A 14 74.85 -67.73 5.04
N LEU A 15 76.04 -68.24 4.75
CA LEU A 15 76.98 -67.62 3.80
C LEU A 15 76.50 -67.77 2.34
N ALA A 16 75.96 -68.94 1.98
CA ALA A 16 75.34 -69.18 0.68
C ALA A 16 74.08 -68.32 0.48
N PHE A 17 73.24 -68.18 1.52
CA PHE A 17 72.09 -67.27 1.52
C PHE A 17 72.52 -65.81 1.39
N LYS A 18 73.54 -65.35 2.14
CA LYS A 18 74.09 -63.99 1.98
C LYS A 18 74.66 -63.74 0.59
N ARG A 19 75.39 -64.69 0.01
CA ARG A 19 75.89 -64.59 -1.37
C ARG A 19 74.75 -64.55 -2.38
N SER A 20 73.77 -65.45 -2.25
CA SER A 20 72.58 -65.45 -3.11
C SER A 20 71.81 -64.14 -2.99
N PHE A 21 71.60 -63.63 -1.77
CA PHE A 21 70.94 -62.36 -1.52
C PHE A 21 71.70 -61.18 -2.13
N ILE A 22 73.03 -61.14 -2.03
CA ILE A 22 73.88 -60.14 -2.66
C ILE A 22 73.81 -60.25 -4.20
N PHE A 23 73.86 -61.46 -4.77
CA PHE A 23 73.71 -61.66 -6.21
C PHE A 23 72.32 -61.23 -6.70
N THR A 24 71.26 -61.55 -5.96
CA THR A 24 69.91 -61.07 -6.25
C THR A 24 69.83 -59.55 -6.16
N LEU A 25 70.42 -58.93 -5.14
CA LEU A 25 70.45 -57.47 -4.99
C LEU A 25 71.19 -56.79 -6.15
N ILE A 26 72.36 -57.31 -6.53
CA ILE A 26 73.14 -56.81 -7.68
C ILE A 26 72.37 -57.00 -8.98
N PHE A 27 71.72 -58.16 -9.17
CA PHE A 27 70.92 -58.45 -10.35
C PHE A 27 69.71 -57.51 -10.44
N VAL A 28 69.01 -57.27 -9.33
CA VAL A 28 67.94 -56.27 -9.26
C VAL A 28 68.50 -54.89 -9.60
N LEU A 29 69.64 -54.47 -9.04
CA LEU A 29 70.25 -53.18 -9.36
C LEU A 29 70.64 -53.04 -10.84
N ILE A 30 71.14 -54.11 -11.47
CA ILE A 30 71.48 -54.11 -12.90
C ILE A 30 70.22 -54.01 -13.76
N ILE A 31 69.19 -54.82 -13.46
CA ILE A 31 67.89 -54.73 -14.15
C ILE A 31 67.29 -53.35 -13.95
N SER A 32 67.38 -52.83 -12.73
CA SER A 32 66.88 -51.52 -12.36
C SER A 32 67.57 -50.38 -13.11
N GLY A 33 68.90 -50.46 -13.23
CA GLY A 33 69.70 -49.53 -14.03
C GLY A 33 69.41 -49.66 -15.52
N ALA A 34 69.23 -50.89 -16.03
CA ALA A 34 68.86 -51.14 -17.41
C ALA A 34 67.46 -50.61 -17.74
N TYR A 35 66.48 -50.79 -16.85
CA TYR A 35 65.12 -50.23 -17.00
C TYR A 35 65.13 -48.70 -16.93
N TYR A 36 65.87 -48.12 -15.98
CA TYR A 36 66.07 -46.67 -15.90
C TYR A 36 66.66 -46.10 -17.19
N LEU A 37 67.71 -46.72 -17.73
CA LEU A 37 68.32 -46.31 -19.00
C LEU A 37 67.35 -46.53 -20.16
N PHE A 38 66.64 -47.64 -20.19
CA PHE A 38 65.66 -47.93 -21.24
C PHE A 38 64.58 -46.85 -21.31
N VAL A 39 63.95 -46.52 -20.19
CA VAL A 39 62.91 -45.49 -20.10
C VAL A 39 63.45 -44.10 -20.42
N ASN A 40 64.54 -43.67 -19.78
CA ASN A 40 65.02 -42.29 -19.90
C ASN A 40 65.82 -42.01 -21.19
N VAL A 41 66.28 -43.05 -21.90
CA VAL A 41 66.99 -42.89 -23.18
C VAL A 41 66.06 -43.17 -24.37
N PHE A 42 65.41 -44.32 -24.42
CA PHE A 42 64.58 -44.69 -25.58
C PHE A 42 63.27 -43.90 -25.62
N TYR A 43 62.70 -43.56 -24.46
CA TYR A 43 61.47 -42.78 -24.37
C TYR A 43 61.70 -41.34 -23.91
N LYS A 44 62.92 -40.80 -24.03
CA LYS A 44 63.24 -39.44 -23.56
C LYS A 44 62.21 -38.40 -24.01
N ASN A 45 61.83 -38.41 -25.29
CA ASN A 45 60.89 -37.47 -25.89
C ASN A 45 59.57 -38.13 -26.32
N LYS A 46 59.28 -39.36 -25.87
CA LYS A 46 58.12 -40.17 -26.31
C LYS A 46 57.25 -40.59 -25.15
N VAL A 47 55.94 -40.55 -25.29
CA VAL A 47 55.01 -41.04 -24.26
C VAL A 47 55.21 -42.55 -24.04
N LEU A 48 55.23 -42.98 -22.77
CA LEU A 48 55.46 -44.38 -22.40
C LEU A 48 54.28 -45.30 -22.79
N PRO A 49 54.53 -46.60 -23.03
CA PRO A 49 53.47 -47.58 -23.22
C PRO A 49 52.56 -47.64 -21.99
N GLY A 50 51.24 -47.75 -22.23
CA GLY A 50 50.24 -47.80 -21.16
C GLY A 50 49.71 -46.44 -20.70
N VAL A 51 50.28 -45.32 -21.16
CA VAL A 51 49.74 -43.98 -20.87
C VAL A 51 48.56 -43.67 -21.81
N THR A 52 47.40 -43.38 -21.23
CA THR A 52 46.23 -42.88 -21.95
C THR A 52 45.77 -41.54 -21.38
N ILE A 53 45.01 -40.77 -22.17
CA ILE A 53 44.30 -39.58 -21.72
C ILE A 53 42.86 -39.66 -22.22
N LEU A 54 41.89 -39.49 -21.31
CA LEU A 54 40.46 -39.78 -21.56
C LEU A 54 40.22 -41.16 -22.25
N GLY A 55 41.04 -42.16 -21.90
CA GLY A 55 40.98 -43.52 -22.47
C GLY A 55 41.58 -43.67 -23.87
N VAL A 56 42.09 -42.61 -24.49
CA VAL A 56 42.78 -42.65 -25.78
C VAL A 56 44.29 -42.82 -25.55
N SER A 57 44.89 -43.84 -26.16
CA SER A 57 46.32 -44.12 -26.03
C SER A 57 47.17 -43.05 -26.70
N ALA A 58 48.07 -42.43 -25.91
CA ALA A 58 49.06 -41.47 -26.38
C ALA A 58 50.44 -42.12 -26.63
N PHE A 59 50.54 -43.45 -26.50
CA PHE A 59 51.77 -44.21 -26.62
C PHE A 59 52.61 -43.84 -27.86
N GLY A 60 53.90 -43.55 -27.64
CA GLY A 60 54.89 -43.38 -28.68
C GLY A 60 54.93 -42.00 -29.32
N LEU A 61 53.97 -41.12 -29.01
CA LEU A 61 53.90 -39.76 -29.54
C LEU A 61 55.07 -38.91 -29.05
N GLU A 62 55.65 -38.16 -29.98
CA GLU A 62 56.69 -37.16 -29.72
C GLU A 62 56.08 -35.80 -29.34
N ASN A 63 56.91 -34.90 -28.80
CA ASN A 63 56.45 -33.60 -28.25
C ASN A 63 55.71 -32.73 -29.27
N ASP A 64 56.13 -32.75 -30.53
CA ASP A 64 55.52 -32.03 -31.65
C ASP A 64 54.22 -32.69 -32.17
N GLU A 65 54.06 -34.00 -31.96
CA GLU A 65 52.86 -34.76 -32.35
C GLU A 65 51.73 -34.67 -31.31
N LEU A 66 52.06 -34.35 -30.05
CA LEU A 66 51.08 -34.31 -28.95
C LEU A 66 50.00 -33.25 -29.14
N SER A 67 50.36 -32.08 -29.66
CA SER A 67 49.38 -31.02 -29.95
C SER A 67 48.37 -31.46 -31.02
N GLY A 68 48.84 -32.16 -32.06
CA GLY A 68 47.97 -32.74 -33.09
C GLY A 68 47.07 -33.83 -32.53
N PHE A 69 47.63 -34.73 -31.71
CA PHE A 69 46.88 -35.78 -31.03
C PHE A 69 45.77 -35.23 -30.11
N VAL A 70 46.07 -34.19 -29.32
CA VAL A 70 45.09 -33.51 -28.47
C VAL A 70 43.94 -32.99 -29.34
N ASN A 71 44.26 -32.20 -30.37
CA ASN A 71 43.25 -31.55 -31.21
C ASN A 71 42.40 -32.54 -32.02
N GLU A 72 43.01 -33.60 -32.56
CA GLU A 72 42.30 -34.55 -33.43
C GLU A 72 41.56 -35.65 -32.68
N LYS A 73 42.08 -36.09 -31.53
CA LYS A 73 41.58 -37.29 -30.85
C LYS A 73 41.02 -37.04 -29.46
N ILE A 74 41.44 -35.97 -28.78
CA ILE A 74 41.01 -35.69 -27.40
C ILE A 74 39.91 -34.65 -27.38
N ILE A 75 40.10 -33.50 -28.04
CA ILE A 75 39.09 -32.42 -28.10
C ILE A 75 37.72 -32.93 -28.60
N PRO A 76 37.62 -33.79 -29.64
CA PRO A 76 36.32 -34.31 -30.08
C PRO A 76 35.62 -35.24 -29.07
N THR A 77 36.34 -35.75 -28.07
CA THR A 77 35.77 -36.62 -27.02
C THR A 77 35.14 -35.85 -25.87
N ILE A 78 35.45 -34.54 -25.77
CA ILE A 78 34.88 -33.58 -24.82
C ILE A 78 33.43 -33.27 -25.25
N PRO A 79 32.49 -33.07 -24.30
CA PRO A 79 31.15 -32.60 -24.63
C PRO A 79 31.17 -31.34 -25.52
N GLN A 80 30.30 -31.23 -26.52
CA GLN A 80 30.26 -30.05 -27.40
C GLN A 80 29.67 -28.81 -26.71
N LYS A 81 29.02 -29.00 -25.56
CA LYS A 81 28.37 -27.97 -24.76
C LYS A 81 28.35 -28.39 -23.29
N ILE A 82 28.35 -27.41 -22.40
CA ILE A 82 28.23 -27.62 -20.96
C ILE A 82 27.05 -26.79 -20.46
N ASP A 83 26.15 -27.44 -19.73
CA ASP A 83 25.02 -26.78 -19.08
C ASP A 83 25.45 -26.30 -17.69
N PHE A 84 25.18 -25.03 -17.38
CA PHE A 84 25.45 -24.40 -16.10
C PHE A 84 24.14 -24.10 -15.39
N SER A 85 24.06 -24.41 -14.09
CA SER A 85 23.00 -23.94 -13.21
C SER A 85 23.62 -23.32 -11.95
N VAL A 86 23.42 -22.01 -11.77
CA VAL A 86 23.95 -21.24 -10.65
C VAL A 86 22.79 -20.58 -9.89
N ASP A 87 22.48 -21.11 -8.71
CA ASP A 87 21.34 -20.68 -7.88
C ASP A 87 20.00 -20.60 -8.66
N GLY A 88 19.82 -21.40 -9.73
CA GLY A 88 18.62 -21.40 -10.58
C GLY A 88 18.72 -20.55 -11.85
N TYR A 89 19.82 -19.82 -12.09
CA TYR A 89 20.13 -19.29 -13.43
C TYR A 89 20.71 -20.42 -14.27
N SER A 90 20.06 -20.70 -15.41
CA SER A 90 20.48 -21.79 -16.29
C SER A 90 20.85 -21.26 -17.66
N PHE A 91 22.04 -21.63 -18.13
CA PHE A 91 22.55 -21.28 -19.46
C PHE A 91 23.49 -22.38 -19.96
N THR A 92 23.76 -22.39 -21.26
CA THR A 92 24.60 -23.41 -21.90
C THR A 92 25.75 -22.70 -22.61
N VAL A 93 26.97 -23.17 -22.40
CA VAL A 93 28.16 -22.64 -23.08
C VAL A 93 28.71 -23.70 -24.04
N PRO A 94 28.88 -23.39 -25.34
CA PRO A 94 29.60 -24.25 -26.27
C PRO A 94 31.06 -24.42 -25.84
N THR A 95 31.58 -25.64 -25.83
CA THR A 95 32.99 -25.86 -25.42
C THR A 95 34.01 -25.25 -26.37
N SER A 96 33.59 -24.94 -27.61
CA SER A 96 34.39 -24.16 -28.55
C SER A 96 34.63 -22.72 -28.11
N GLU A 97 33.75 -22.14 -27.28
CA GLU A 97 33.92 -20.76 -26.77
C GLU A 97 34.84 -20.71 -25.55
N LEU A 98 34.99 -21.84 -24.84
CA LEU A 98 35.85 -21.96 -23.66
C LEU A 98 37.35 -22.05 -23.99
N ASP A 99 37.73 -22.04 -25.28
CA ASP A 99 39.11 -22.14 -25.77
C ASP A 99 39.93 -23.21 -25.04
N ILE A 100 39.35 -24.41 -24.90
CA ILE A 100 39.91 -25.49 -24.10
C ILE A 100 41.22 -25.96 -24.74
N SER A 101 42.31 -25.77 -24.01
CA SER A 101 43.60 -26.38 -24.34
C SER A 101 44.01 -27.37 -23.27
N ILE A 102 44.74 -28.40 -23.68
CA ILE A 102 45.25 -29.45 -22.78
C ILE A 102 46.76 -29.35 -22.81
N ASP A 103 47.38 -29.16 -21.65
CA ASP A 103 48.84 -29.23 -21.53
C ASP A 103 49.30 -30.68 -21.60
N PRO A 104 50.02 -31.09 -22.67
CA PRO A 104 50.49 -32.47 -22.81
C PRO A 104 51.77 -32.75 -22.01
N ALA A 105 52.36 -31.76 -21.31
CA ALA A 105 53.64 -31.92 -20.61
C ALA A 105 53.62 -33.11 -19.64
N ASN A 106 52.51 -33.29 -18.91
CA ASN A 106 52.35 -34.40 -17.98
C ASN A 106 52.41 -35.79 -18.65
N LEU A 107 52.00 -35.92 -19.93
CA LEU A 107 52.09 -37.18 -20.69
C LEU A 107 53.55 -37.56 -21.00
N LEU A 108 54.40 -36.56 -21.26
CA LEU A 108 55.80 -36.78 -21.57
C LEU A 108 56.64 -37.09 -20.33
N GLU A 109 56.28 -36.58 -19.17
CA GLU A 109 57.07 -36.77 -17.95
C GLU A 109 56.64 -37.97 -17.10
N TYR A 110 55.41 -38.48 -17.28
CA TYR A 110 54.87 -39.58 -16.47
C TYR A 110 55.73 -40.85 -16.59
N GLY A 111 56.07 -41.46 -15.45
CA GLY A 111 56.92 -42.65 -15.40
C GLY A 111 58.40 -42.44 -15.74
N LYS A 112 58.85 -41.18 -15.86
CA LYS A 112 60.26 -40.83 -16.18
C LYS A 112 60.90 -39.98 -15.08
N GLY A 113 62.20 -39.72 -15.22
CA GLY A 113 62.96 -38.80 -14.38
C GLY A 113 63.95 -39.48 -13.43
N ALA A 114 64.63 -38.66 -12.62
CA ALA A 114 65.77 -39.08 -11.80
C ALA A 114 65.38 -39.90 -10.55
N SER A 115 64.10 -39.87 -10.14
CA SER A 115 63.62 -40.62 -8.98
C SER A 115 63.35 -42.07 -9.36
N LEU A 116 64.23 -42.98 -8.93
CA LEU A 116 64.05 -44.42 -9.12
C LEU A 116 62.73 -44.91 -8.52
N LEU A 117 62.36 -44.43 -7.32
CA LEU A 117 61.11 -44.85 -6.67
C LEU A 117 59.88 -44.48 -7.52
N LYS A 118 59.81 -43.23 -8.00
CA LYS A 118 58.72 -42.75 -8.85
C LYS A 118 58.64 -43.54 -10.16
N LEU A 119 59.79 -43.80 -10.77
CA LEU A 119 59.91 -44.59 -11.99
C LEU A 119 59.38 -46.02 -11.83
N TYR A 120 59.59 -46.67 -10.68
CA TYR A 120 58.99 -47.98 -10.39
C TYR A 120 57.49 -47.91 -10.08
N THR A 121 57.06 -46.96 -9.25
CA THR A 121 55.65 -46.86 -8.84
C THR A 121 54.76 -46.51 -10.03
N ASP A 122 55.17 -45.55 -10.85
CA ASP A 122 54.43 -45.15 -12.05
C ASP A 122 54.54 -46.24 -13.12
N GLY A 123 55.72 -46.85 -13.29
CA GLY A 123 55.94 -47.96 -14.22
C GLY A 123 55.06 -49.19 -13.96
N LEU A 124 54.77 -49.50 -12.68
CA LEU A 124 53.85 -50.59 -12.32
C LEU A 124 52.40 -50.25 -12.70
N LYS A 125 51.97 -48.99 -12.55
CA LYS A 125 50.62 -48.55 -12.93
C LYS A 125 50.39 -48.64 -14.45
N LEU A 126 51.43 -48.45 -15.25
CA LEU A 126 51.35 -48.58 -16.71
C LEU A 126 50.98 -49.99 -17.18
N LEU A 127 51.17 -51.03 -16.35
CA LEU A 127 50.74 -52.41 -16.68
C LEU A 127 49.21 -52.53 -16.82
N ASP A 128 48.46 -51.73 -16.06
CA ASP A 128 47.01 -51.71 -16.07
C ASP A 128 46.41 -50.67 -17.04
N LYS A 129 47.27 -50.02 -17.84
CA LYS A 129 46.98 -48.81 -18.64
C LYS A 129 46.53 -47.65 -17.74
N GLU A 130 47.48 -46.80 -17.37
CA GLU A 130 47.19 -45.62 -16.57
C GLU A 130 46.51 -44.55 -17.44
N ASN A 131 45.32 -44.14 -17.03
CA ASN A 131 44.63 -43.00 -17.61
C ASN A 131 44.98 -41.73 -16.84
N LEU A 132 45.76 -40.84 -17.45
CA LEU A 132 46.12 -39.57 -16.85
C LEU A 132 44.97 -38.57 -17.00
N THR A 133 44.78 -37.77 -15.96
CA THR A 133 43.86 -36.63 -15.98
C THR A 133 44.51 -35.49 -16.77
N PRO A 134 43.91 -35.02 -17.87
CA PRO A 134 44.36 -33.83 -18.58
C PRO A 134 44.43 -32.62 -17.66
N THR A 135 45.45 -31.78 -17.86
CA THR A 135 45.47 -30.43 -17.28
C THR A 135 44.84 -29.50 -18.31
N TYR A 136 43.62 -29.06 -18.03
CA TYR A 136 42.90 -28.14 -18.89
C TYR A 136 43.27 -26.69 -18.57
N ILE A 137 43.42 -25.88 -19.61
CA ILE A 137 43.40 -24.43 -19.54
C ILE A 137 42.13 -24.00 -20.26
N ILE A 138 41.26 -23.26 -19.57
CA ILE A 138 39.96 -22.85 -20.08
C ILE A 138 39.77 -21.34 -19.91
N ASN A 139 39.14 -20.73 -20.91
CA ASN A 139 38.64 -19.37 -20.84
C ASN A 139 37.26 -19.37 -20.20
N ILE A 140 37.14 -18.75 -19.03
CA ILE A 140 35.87 -18.66 -18.30
C ILE A 140 35.01 -17.45 -18.68
N ASP A 141 35.51 -16.52 -19.50
CA ASP A 141 34.77 -15.32 -19.91
C ASP A 141 33.35 -15.61 -20.45
N PRO A 142 33.13 -16.64 -21.31
CA PRO A 142 31.79 -16.98 -21.78
C PRO A 142 30.86 -17.45 -20.65
N ILE A 143 31.42 -18.08 -19.60
CA ILE A 143 30.68 -18.51 -18.42
C ILE A 143 30.24 -17.27 -17.63
N LEU A 144 31.14 -16.30 -17.44
CA LEU A 144 30.84 -15.05 -16.74
C LEU A 144 29.78 -14.22 -17.47
N GLN A 145 29.77 -14.23 -18.80
CA GLN A 145 28.76 -13.54 -19.62
C GLN A 145 27.35 -14.16 -19.51
N GLY A 146 27.26 -15.46 -19.21
CA GLY A 146 26.00 -16.14 -18.96
C GLY A 146 25.39 -15.88 -17.58
N LEU A 147 26.18 -15.31 -16.65
CA LEU A 147 25.73 -14.95 -15.31
C LEU A 147 25.18 -13.51 -15.28
N PRO A 148 24.19 -13.20 -14.43
CA PRO A 148 23.65 -11.85 -14.24
C PRO A 148 24.59 -10.95 -13.39
N ILE A 149 25.89 -11.03 -13.67
CA ILE A 149 26.92 -10.24 -13.00
C ILE A 149 27.35 -9.09 -13.92
N THR A 150 27.64 -7.93 -13.34
CA THR A 150 28.08 -6.76 -14.10
C THR A 150 29.28 -6.08 -13.46
N LYS A 151 30.16 -5.52 -14.29
CA LYS A 151 31.25 -4.65 -13.84
C LYS A 151 30.76 -3.22 -13.54
N ASN A 152 29.55 -2.87 -13.97
CA ASN A 152 28.98 -1.54 -13.74
C ASN A 152 28.23 -1.47 -12.40
N THR A 153 28.92 -0.96 -11.39
CA THR A 153 28.39 -0.83 -10.02
C THR A 153 27.28 0.20 -9.86
N LYS A 154 27.03 1.06 -10.87
CA LYS A 154 26.03 2.14 -10.76
C LYS A 154 24.60 1.61 -10.65
N TYR A 155 24.30 0.55 -11.39
CA TYR A 155 22.96 -0.02 -11.46
C TYR A 155 22.88 -1.45 -10.89
N ALA A 156 24.02 -2.02 -10.51
CA ALA A 156 24.07 -3.34 -9.89
C ALA A 156 23.59 -3.29 -8.43
N ALA A 157 22.99 -4.39 -8.01
CA ALA A 157 22.77 -4.68 -6.61
C ALA A 157 24.12 -4.88 -5.91
N GLN A 158 24.32 -4.20 -4.78
CA GLN A 158 25.56 -4.22 -4.01
C GLN A 158 25.30 -3.91 -2.53
N VAL A 159 26.24 -4.29 -1.66
CA VAL A 159 26.24 -3.87 -0.26
C VAL A 159 27.21 -2.71 -0.05
N ARG A 160 26.73 -1.66 0.62
CA ARG A 160 27.55 -0.55 1.11
C ARG A 160 27.19 -0.32 2.57
N ASP A 161 28.18 -0.45 3.47
CA ASP A 161 27.99 -0.29 4.91
C ASP A 161 26.85 -1.16 5.48
N GLY A 162 26.76 -2.41 5.02
CA GLY A 162 25.70 -3.36 5.40
C GLY A 162 24.33 -3.08 4.77
N ARG A 163 24.16 -1.99 4.01
CA ARG A 163 22.93 -1.66 3.28
C ARG A 163 22.96 -2.25 1.87
N VAL A 164 21.91 -2.98 1.50
CA VAL A 164 21.70 -3.48 0.13
C VAL A 164 21.09 -2.36 -0.71
N LEU A 165 21.70 -2.10 -1.86
CA LEU A 165 21.25 -1.11 -2.85
C LEU A 165 20.82 -1.84 -4.12
N ASN A 166 19.88 -1.26 -4.90
CA ASN A 166 19.56 -1.64 -6.28
C ASN A 166 19.17 -3.13 -6.55
N CYS A 167 18.55 -3.86 -5.60
CA CYS A 167 18.05 -5.22 -5.85
C CYS A 167 17.12 -5.34 -7.09
N MET A 168 16.46 -4.25 -7.49
CA MET A 168 15.43 -4.24 -8.53
C MET A 168 15.93 -4.52 -9.96
N ASN A 169 17.22 -4.29 -10.24
CA ASN A 169 17.74 -4.38 -11.60
C ASN A 169 18.17 -5.80 -12.01
N ALA A 170 18.01 -6.79 -11.11
CA ALA A 170 18.39 -8.19 -11.30
C ALA A 170 19.82 -8.40 -11.88
N ASN A 171 20.71 -7.44 -11.62
CA ASN A 171 22.11 -7.42 -12.01
C ASN A 171 22.95 -7.23 -10.76
N TYR A 172 24.01 -8.01 -10.61
CA TYR A 172 24.74 -8.11 -9.35
C TYR A 172 26.21 -7.75 -9.56
N PHE A 173 26.82 -7.10 -8.56
CA PHE A 173 28.27 -6.97 -8.50
C PHE A 173 28.80 -8.05 -7.57
N ILE A 174 29.45 -9.07 -8.14
CA ILE A 174 30.04 -10.20 -7.41
C ILE A 174 31.46 -10.39 -7.92
N SER A 175 32.41 -10.50 -7.01
CA SER A 175 33.76 -10.91 -7.34
C SER A 175 33.83 -12.45 -7.40
N ILE A 176 33.99 -13.02 -8.60
CA ILE A 176 34.00 -14.48 -8.81
C ILE A 176 35.39 -15.07 -8.54
N ASP A 177 35.42 -16.21 -7.86
CA ASP A 177 36.61 -17.06 -7.73
C ASP A 177 36.78 -17.87 -9.04
N GLU A 178 37.62 -17.32 -9.92
CA GLU A 178 37.87 -17.88 -11.25
C GLU A 178 38.54 -19.26 -11.20
N GLU A 179 39.37 -19.52 -10.20
CA GLU A 179 40.03 -20.81 -9.99
C GLU A 179 38.99 -21.87 -9.62
N ARG A 180 38.14 -21.56 -8.64
CA ARG A 180 37.06 -22.47 -8.22
C ARG A 180 36.07 -22.76 -9.34
N LEU A 181 35.67 -21.75 -10.10
CA LEU A 181 34.77 -21.93 -11.25
C LEU A 181 35.42 -22.81 -12.34
N SER A 182 36.74 -22.66 -12.53
CA SER A 182 37.48 -23.46 -13.49
C SER A 182 37.54 -24.93 -13.07
N GLU A 183 37.83 -25.21 -11.80
CA GLU A 183 37.83 -26.56 -11.24
C GLU A 183 36.49 -27.28 -11.44
N LEU A 184 35.38 -26.61 -11.11
CA LEU A 184 34.03 -27.17 -11.27
C LEU A 184 33.71 -27.47 -12.73
N THR A 185 34.15 -26.59 -13.64
CA THR A 185 33.96 -26.76 -15.09
C THR A 185 34.76 -27.96 -15.61
N ILE A 186 36.00 -28.11 -15.16
CA ILE A 186 36.86 -29.26 -15.50
C ILE A 186 36.24 -30.57 -15.00
N GLN A 187 35.77 -30.60 -13.76
CA GLN A 187 35.09 -31.77 -13.20
C GLN A 187 33.84 -32.14 -14.01
N ALA A 188 33.09 -31.14 -14.50
CA ALA A 188 31.92 -31.37 -15.35
C ALA A 188 32.31 -31.94 -16.73
N ILE A 189 33.42 -31.48 -17.32
CA ILE A 189 33.98 -32.03 -18.56
C ILE A 189 34.35 -33.50 -18.38
N ASP A 190 35.14 -33.81 -17.35
CA ASP A 190 35.63 -35.17 -17.09
C ASP A 190 34.47 -36.16 -16.84
N ASN A 191 33.46 -35.72 -16.08
CA ASN A 191 32.31 -36.55 -15.73
C ASN A 191 31.20 -36.54 -16.80
N ARG A 192 31.32 -35.72 -17.85
CA ARG A 192 30.29 -35.52 -18.89
C ARG A 192 28.95 -35.07 -18.30
N THR A 193 29.00 -34.20 -17.30
CA THR A 193 27.83 -33.60 -16.62
C THR A 193 27.76 -32.10 -16.88
N GLY A 194 26.67 -31.45 -16.44
CA GLY A 194 26.64 -30.00 -16.29
C GLY A 194 27.31 -29.55 -14.98
N VAL A 195 27.52 -28.24 -14.85
CA VAL A 195 27.96 -27.59 -13.62
C VAL A 195 26.73 -27.19 -12.81
N GLN A 196 26.66 -27.64 -11.56
CA GLN A 196 25.61 -27.31 -10.60
C GLN A 196 26.28 -26.69 -9.37
N THR A 197 26.06 -25.39 -9.13
CA THR A 197 26.72 -24.65 -8.04
C THR A 197 25.86 -23.48 -7.56
N THR A 198 26.38 -22.71 -6.62
CA THR A 198 25.75 -21.53 -6.03
C THR A 198 26.68 -20.33 -6.16
N PHE A 199 26.15 -19.10 -6.16
CA PHE A 199 27.02 -17.92 -6.14
C PHE A 199 27.92 -17.92 -4.90
N VAL A 200 27.46 -18.45 -3.77
CA VAL A 200 28.22 -18.51 -2.52
C VAL A 200 29.45 -19.41 -2.66
N GLU A 201 29.38 -20.47 -3.47
CA GLU A 201 30.49 -21.39 -3.70
C GLU A 201 31.54 -20.82 -4.66
N ILE A 202 31.13 -20.01 -5.64
CA ILE A 202 32.02 -19.45 -6.68
C ILE A 202 32.38 -17.98 -6.45
N ALA A 203 32.08 -17.40 -5.30
CA ALA A 203 32.40 -16.00 -4.99
C ALA A 203 33.60 -15.88 -4.04
N LEU A 204 34.46 -14.90 -4.30
CA LEU A 204 35.56 -14.52 -3.41
C LEU A 204 35.03 -13.98 -2.06
N ASN A 205 33.85 -13.36 -2.08
CA ASN A 205 33.16 -12.87 -0.90
C ASN A 205 31.77 -13.53 -0.78
N PRO A 206 31.60 -14.51 0.14
CA PRO A 206 30.33 -15.19 0.35
C PRO A 206 29.17 -14.25 0.68
N ASP A 207 29.43 -13.11 1.32
CA ASP A 207 28.39 -12.16 1.70
C ASP A 207 27.87 -11.34 0.51
N GLU A 208 28.73 -11.08 -0.50
CA GLU A 208 28.29 -10.49 -1.78
C GLU A 208 27.37 -11.45 -2.54
N ALA A 209 27.69 -12.75 -2.51
CA ALA A 209 26.92 -13.78 -3.19
C ALA A 209 25.55 -14.03 -2.56
N LYS A 210 25.44 -14.04 -1.22
CA LYS A 210 24.16 -14.21 -0.51
C LYS A 210 23.10 -13.21 -0.97
N ILE A 211 23.50 -11.97 -1.29
CA ILE A 211 22.58 -10.91 -1.76
C ILE A 211 21.82 -11.37 -3.01
N VAL A 212 22.46 -12.12 -3.91
CA VAL A 212 21.83 -12.59 -5.15
C VAL A 212 20.69 -13.54 -4.85
N SER A 213 20.93 -14.51 -3.97
CA SER A 213 19.92 -15.47 -3.50
C SER A 213 18.73 -14.74 -2.88
N PHE A 214 18.99 -13.72 -2.05
CA PHE A 214 17.96 -12.95 -1.37
C PHE A 214 17.19 -11.97 -2.26
N CYS A 215 17.86 -11.14 -3.05
CA CYS A 215 17.19 -10.22 -3.98
C CYS A 215 16.34 -11.01 -4.99
N ARG A 216 16.79 -12.20 -5.43
CA ARG A 216 16.02 -13.07 -6.31
C ARG A 216 14.76 -13.59 -5.64
N LYS A 217 14.86 -14.19 -4.45
CA LYS A 217 13.69 -14.64 -3.70
C LYS A 217 12.69 -13.49 -3.49
N TYR A 218 13.21 -12.30 -3.19
CA TYR A 218 12.41 -11.08 -3.04
C TYR A 218 11.69 -10.67 -4.35
N LEU A 219 12.36 -10.78 -5.50
CA LEU A 219 11.78 -10.53 -6.83
C LEU A 219 10.74 -11.59 -7.22
N GLU A 220 10.99 -12.87 -6.91
CA GLU A 220 10.16 -14.03 -7.24
C GLU A 220 8.89 -14.13 -6.38
N ASP A 221 8.98 -13.79 -5.09
CA ASP A 221 7.83 -13.78 -4.15
C ASP A 221 6.83 -12.63 -4.44
N GLY A 222 7.01 -11.89 -5.54
CA GLY A 222 6.09 -10.83 -5.99
C GLY A 222 6.20 -9.51 -5.21
N ALA A 223 7.16 -9.39 -4.28
CA ALA A 223 7.34 -8.19 -3.45
C ALA A 223 7.80 -6.96 -4.25
N VAL A 224 8.28 -7.14 -5.48
CA VAL A 224 8.83 -6.04 -6.31
C VAL A 224 7.81 -5.39 -7.24
N ILE A 225 6.64 -5.99 -7.48
CA ILE A 225 5.60 -5.31 -8.26
C ILE A 225 4.89 -4.22 -7.42
N ASN A 226 5.09 -4.17 -6.11
CA ASN A 226 4.47 -3.17 -5.24
C ASN A 226 5.43 -2.65 -4.16
N ILE A 227 6.59 -2.10 -4.53
CA ILE A 227 7.11 -0.89 -3.83
C ILE A 227 6.72 0.37 -4.62
N SER A 228 5.77 0.25 -5.56
CA SER A 228 4.83 1.31 -5.90
C SER A 228 3.66 1.33 -4.91
N LEU A 229 3.93 1.14 -3.62
CA LEU A 229 2.90 1.27 -2.59
C LEU A 229 2.45 2.71 -2.62
N ARG A 230 1.13 2.90 -2.59
CA ARG A 230 0.57 4.24 -2.57
C ARG A 230 0.98 4.86 -1.24
N SER A 231 2.04 5.66 -1.29
CA SER A 231 2.51 6.36 -0.10
C SER A 231 1.43 7.36 0.29
N PRO A 232 0.95 7.36 1.53
CA PRO A 232 0.02 8.40 1.99
C PRO A 232 0.68 9.79 1.97
N PHE A 233 2.00 9.85 1.76
CA PHE A 233 2.77 11.08 1.65
C PHE A 233 2.80 11.68 0.23
N GLY A 234 2.21 11.02 -0.78
CA GLY A 234 2.11 11.50 -2.18
C GLY A 234 3.09 10.84 -3.16
N ASP A 235 2.95 11.16 -4.45
CA ASP A 235 3.63 10.50 -5.58
C ASP A 235 5.17 10.66 -5.59
N ASP A 236 5.71 11.66 -4.88
CA ASP A 236 7.15 11.97 -4.83
C ASP A 236 7.89 11.37 -3.61
N ALA A 237 7.17 10.72 -2.69
CA ALA A 237 7.76 10.14 -1.49
C ALA A 237 8.41 8.79 -1.79
N VAL A 238 9.66 8.82 -2.28
CA VAL A 238 10.44 7.60 -2.50
C VAL A 238 10.65 6.88 -1.16
N LEU A 239 10.07 5.70 -1.00
CA LEU A 239 10.16 4.87 0.21
C LEU A 239 11.62 4.62 0.63
N ASP A 240 12.56 4.61 -0.32
CA ASP A 240 14.02 4.52 -0.11
C ASP A 240 14.63 5.64 0.75
N GLN A 241 13.90 6.73 0.97
CA GLN A 241 14.29 7.81 1.88
C GLN A 241 13.98 7.49 3.35
N PHE A 242 13.00 6.62 3.59
CA PHE A 242 12.53 6.26 4.93
C PHE A 242 12.98 4.87 5.34
N PHE A 243 13.12 3.95 4.39
CA PHE A 243 13.41 2.55 4.63
C PHE A 243 14.63 2.06 3.86
N GLY A 244 15.37 1.14 4.45
CA GLY A 244 16.53 0.51 3.82
C GLY A 244 16.66 -0.95 4.21
N LEU A 245 17.17 -1.76 3.29
CA LEU A 245 17.40 -3.18 3.47
C LEU A 245 18.84 -3.41 3.95
N TYR A 246 19.02 -4.13 5.04
CA TYR A 246 20.34 -4.38 5.65
C TYR A 246 20.65 -5.87 5.78
N THR A 247 21.92 -6.22 5.64
CA THR A 247 22.45 -7.55 5.93
C THR A 247 22.68 -7.69 7.44
N GLU A 248 21.89 -8.51 8.11
CA GLU A 248 22.09 -8.83 9.55
C GLU A 248 21.99 -10.33 9.78
N GLY A 249 23.07 -10.92 10.31
CA GLY A 249 23.17 -12.37 10.50
C GLY A 249 23.14 -13.12 9.17
N GLU A 250 22.28 -14.13 9.06
CA GLU A 250 22.11 -14.92 7.84
C GLU A 250 21.03 -14.36 6.89
N GLY A 251 20.42 -13.20 7.17
CA GLY A 251 19.28 -12.68 6.41
C GLY A 251 19.31 -11.18 6.09
N LEU A 252 18.30 -10.73 5.32
CA LEU A 252 18.04 -9.33 5.03
C LEU A 252 16.90 -8.80 5.91
N ASN A 253 17.10 -7.64 6.53
CA ASN A 253 16.11 -6.99 7.39
C ASN A 253 15.86 -5.56 6.93
N TRP A 254 14.60 -5.18 6.77
CA TRP A 254 14.23 -3.79 6.53
C TRP A 254 14.33 -2.97 7.82
N LYS A 255 14.82 -1.75 7.68
CA LYS A 255 14.97 -0.80 8.79
C LYS A 255 14.49 0.58 8.41
N ILE A 256 14.06 1.34 9.41
CA ILE A 256 13.80 2.76 9.30
C ILE A 256 15.16 3.49 9.25
N LEU A 257 15.44 4.19 8.15
CA LEU A 257 16.65 4.97 7.95
C LEU A 257 16.63 6.27 8.76
N ASN A 258 15.48 6.93 8.81
CA ASN A 258 15.31 8.20 9.48
C ASN A 258 13.94 8.29 10.17
N SER A 259 13.90 7.86 11.44
CA SER A 259 12.67 7.85 12.23
C SER A 259 12.12 9.27 12.47
N GLU A 260 12.98 10.28 12.59
CA GLU A 260 12.52 11.66 12.80
C GLU A 260 11.84 12.21 11.54
N LYS A 261 12.44 11.99 10.38
CA LYS A 261 11.87 12.41 9.10
C LYS A 261 10.54 11.71 8.84
N LEU A 262 10.45 10.39 9.07
CA LEU A 262 9.19 9.64 8.96
C LEU A 262 8.13 10.20 9.92
N LYS A 263 8.51 10.48 11.17
CA LYS A 263 7.60 11.08 12.16
C LYS A 263 7.12 12.48 11.74
N ASN A 264 7.99 13.30 11.15
CA ASN A 264 7.63 14.63 10.64
C ASN A 264 6.65 14.55 9.46
N GLU A 265 6.82 13.58 8.54
CA GLU A 265 5.84 13.37 7.47
C GLU A 265 4.50 12.85 7.99
N LEU A 266 4.52 11.96 9.00
CA LEU A 266 3.30 11.54 9.70
C LEU A 266 2.61 12.70 10.43
N GLN A 267 3.36 13.69 10.93
CA GLN A 267 2.79 14.92 11.51
C GLN A 267 2.13 15.80 10.44
N LYS A 268 2.75 15.97 9.28
CA LYS A 268 2.15 16.71 8.16
C LYS A 268 0.89 16.02 7.64
N LEU A 269 0.93 14.68 7.50
CA LEU A 269 -0.22 13.87 7.14
C LEU A 269 -1.34 14.03 8.15
N LYS A 270 -1.01 13.94 9.45
CA LYS A 270 -1.96 14.22 10.53
C LYS A 270 -2.58 15.60 10.41
N ALA A 271 -1.80 16.65 10.13
CA ALA A 271 -2.33 18.01 9.98
C ALA A 271 -3.25 18.18 8.76
N ARG A 272 -2.97 17.46 7.67
CA ARG A 272 -3.79 17.47 6.45
C ARG A 272 -5.10 16.69 6.63
N GLU A 273 -5.06 15.58 7.35
CA GLU A 273 -6.18 14.64 7.48
C GLU A 273 -6.97 14.78 8.79
N SER A 274 -6.48 15.54 9.76
CA SER A 274 -7.26 15.86 10.97
C SER A 274 -8.28 16.92 10.63
N SER A 275 -9.46 16.52 10.16
CA SER A 275 -10.63 17.40 10.21
C SER A 275 -11.11 17.50 11.66
N PRO A 276 -11.44 18.70 12.18
CA PRO A 276 -12.30 18.78 13.36
C PRO A 276 -13.63 18.07 13.04
N PRO A 277 -14.29 17.42 14.01
CA PRO A 277 -15.60 16.78 13.79
C PRO A 277 -16.68 17.75 13.34
N TYR A 278 -16.45 19.05 13.51
CA TYR A 278 -17.36 20.13 13.16
C TYR A 278 -16.58 21.25 12.48
N ASP A 279 -17.06 21.70 11.33
CA ASP A 279 -16.80 23.06 10.85
C ASP A 279 -17.63 24.05 11.73
N ASP A 280 -17.76 25.32 11.36
CA ASP A 280 -18.54 26.39 12.05
C ASP A 280 -20.07 26.09 12.29
N ASP A 281 -20.50 24.82 12.28
CA ASP A 281 -21.87 24.32 12.34
C ASP A 281 -22.31 23.85 13.75
N TYR A 282 -21.82 24.47 14.83
CA TYR A 282 -22.24 24.12 16.19
C TYR A 282 -22.39 25.33 17.12
N VAL A 283 -23.22 25.18 18.14
CA VAL A 283 -23.41 26.17 19.22
C VAL A 283 -23.25 25.47 20.58
N VAL A 284 -22.62 26.16 21.53
CA VAL A 284 -22.53 25.70 22.93
C VAL A 284 -23.70 26.28 23.72
N TRP A 285 -24.48 25.43 24.37
CA TRP A 285 -25.63 25.80 25.20
C TRP A 285 -25.53 25.12 26.57
N GLY A 286 -25.18 25.90 27.60
CA GLY A 286 -24.99 25.36 28.95
C GLY A 286 -23.88 24.32 28.99
N ASP A 287 -24.22 23.09 29.37
CA ASP A 287 -23.37 21.91 29.34
C ASP A 287 -23.55 21.06 28.07
N LYS A 288 -24.17 21.61 27.02
CA LYS A 288 -24.41 20.92 25.76
C LYS A 288 -23.71 21.55 24.56
N VAL A 289 -23.34 20.72 23.59
CA VAL A 289 -22.91 21.12 22.25
C VAL A 289 -24.02 20.71 21.27
N LEU A 290 -24.58 21.70 20.59
CA LEU A 290 -25.68 21.52 19.64
C LEU A 290 -25.12 21.56 18.22
N LEU A 291 -25.25 20.46 17.48
CA LEU A 291 -24.74 20.32 16.12
C LEU A 291 -25.85 20.56 15.11
N PHE A 292 -25.60 21.39 14.11
CA PHE A 292 -26.55 21.63 13.03
C PHE A 292 -26.61 20.49 12.00
N LYS A 293 -25.80 19.44 12.14
CA LYS A 293 -25.81 18.24 11.28
C LYS A 293 -25.49 16.99 12.09
N SER A 294 -25.65 15.82 11.46
CA SER A 294 -25.28 14.55 12.06
C SER A 294 -23.81 14.55 12.49
N PHE A 295 -23.54 13.95 13.64
CA PHE A 295 -22.17 13.71 14.07
C PHE A 295 -21.44 12.81 13.06
N GLU A 296 -20.41 13.35 12.40
CA GLU A 296 -19.47 12.54 11.65
C GLU A 296 -18.32 12.15 12.58
N LYS A 297 -17.99 10.85 12.63
CA LYS A 297 -16.82 10.37 13.38
C LYS A 297 -15.57 11.03 12.82
N ALA A 298 -15.00 12.01 13.53
CA ALA A 298 -13.69 12.53 13.17
C ALA A 298 -12.62 11.51 13.54
N GLY A 299 -11.76 11.15 12.59
CA GLY A 299 -10.57 10.35 12.83
C GLY A 299 -9.34 11.25 12.95
N GLY A 300 -8.41 10.93 13.86
CA GLY A 300 -7.10 11.57 13.91
C GLY A 300 -5.97 10.55 13.83
N LEU A 301 -4.97 10.77 12.98
CA LEU A 301 -3.83 9.87 12.84
C LEU A 301 -3.08 9.71 14.19
N LYS A 302 -2.87 8.46 14.63
CA LYS A 302 -2.16 8.12 15.87
C LYS A 302 -0.71 7.73 15.57
N ILE A 303 0.17 8.74 15.57
CA ILE A 303 1.58 8.62 15.15
C ILE A 303 2.30 7.46 15.85
N SER A 304 2.13 7.29 17.17
CA SER A 304 2.81 6.22 17.91
C SER A 304 2.43 4.82 17.43
N ASP A 305 1.15 4.61 17.14
CA ASP A 305 0.62 3.30 16.76
C ASP A 305 0.91 3.04 15.29
N THR A 306 0.84 4.07 14.45
CA THR A 306 1.31 4.03 13.07
C THR A 306 2.78 3.63 13.00
N MET A 307 3.66 4.24 13.81
CA MET A 307 5.08 3.86 13.86
C MET A 307 5.26 2.39 14.25
N LYS A 308 4.52 1.90 15.26
CA LYS A 308 4.58 0.49 15.68
C LYS A 308 4.11 -0.46 14.58
N GLN A 309 3.04 -0.12 13.86
CA GLN A 309 2.56 -0.96 12.75
C GLN A 309 3.53 -0.94 11.57
N ILE A 310 4.21 0.17 11.30
CA ILE A 310 5.26 0.24 10.29
C ILE A 310 6.42 -0.69 10.67
N GLU A 311 6.85 -0.73 11.93
CA GLU A 311 7.88 -1.67 12.40
C GLU A 311 7.50 -3.14 12.19
N GLU A 312 6.24 -3.50 12.44
CA GLU A 312 5.74 -4.85 12.15
C GLU A 312 5.67 -5.12 10.65
N TRP A 313 5.21 -4.16 9.86
CA TRP A 313 5.13 -4.25 8.40
C TRP A 313 6.50 -4.44 7.75
N LEU A 314 7.57 -3.84 8.29
CA LEU A 314 8.95 -4.02 7.79
C LEU A 314 9.45 -5.49 7.86
N LYS A 315 8.84 -6.35 8.68
CA LYS A 315 9.20 -7.77 8.73
C LYS A 315 8.80 -8.52 7.45
N LEU A 316 7.70 -8.10 6.81
CA LEU A 316 7.20 -8.68 5.57
C LEU A 316 6.37 -7.63 4.80
N PRO A 317 7.03 -6.70 4.08
CA PRO A 317 6.34 -5.65 3.35
C PRO A 317 5.65 -6.21 2.10
N ASN A 318 4.34 -6.44 2.19
CA ASN A 318 3.54 -7.01 1.10
C ASN A 318 2.21 -6.27 0.85
N SER A 319 2.02 -5.11 1.51
CA SER A 319 0.81 -4.29 1.46
C SER A 319 1.16 -2.80 1.52
N ASP A 320 0.17 -1.94 1.31
CA ASP A 320 0.31 -0.49 1.57
C ASP A 320 0.79 -0.21 3.00
N LEU A 321 1.45 0.94 3.18
CA LEU A 321 1.99 1.37 4.47
C LEU A 321 0.84 1.52 5.48
N PRO A 322 0.89 0.83 6.63
CA PRO A 322 -0.22 0.88 7.58
C PRO A 322 -0.29 2.24 8.27
N ILE A 323 -1.43 2.92 8.15
CA ILE A 323 -1.74 4.15 8.89
C ILE A 323 -2.83 3.85 9.93
N VAL A 324 -2.55 4.15 11.20
CA VAL A 324 -3.50 3.95 12.30
C VAL A 324 -4.24 5.25 12.58
N TYR A 325 -5.55 5.21 12.40
CA TYR A 325 -6.45 6.30 12.76
C TYR A 325 -7.09 6.03 14.13
N LYS A 326 -7.19 7.07 14.95
CA LYS A 326 -8.00 7.06 16.18
C LYS A 326 -9.36 7.65 15.87
N SER A 327 -10.43 6.88 16.08
CA SER A 327 -11.81 7.41 16.07
C SER A 327 -12.00 8.37 17.26
N LEU A 328 -12.49 9.58 17.00
CA LEU A 328 -13.10 10.45 17.99
C LEU A 328 -14.60 10.14 18.00
N ASP A 329 -15.08 9.52 19.08
CA ASP A 329 -16.52 9.39 19.36
C ASP A 329 -17.06 10.64 20.08
N LYS A 330 -18.39 10.81 20.08
CA LYS A 330 -19.13 11.93 20.72
C LYS A 330 -18.63 12.26 22.14
N THR A 331 -18.25 11.25 22.93
CA THR A 331 -17.82 11.36 24.34
C THR A 331 -16.39 11.88 24.56
N ASN A 332 -15.58 12.02 23.51
CA ASN A 332 -14.18 12.46 23.61
C ASN A 332 -13.98 13.95 23.25
N LEU A 333 -15.05 14.68 22.93
CA LEU A 333 -15.01 16.10 22.57
C LEU A 333 -14.78 17.01 23.78
N ASP A 334 -15.48 16.73 24.87
CA ASP A 334 -15.13 17.11 26.23
C ASP A 334 -15.92 16.16 27.14
N LYS A 335 -15.30 15.55 28.15
CA LYS A 335 -15.96 14.52 28.97
C LYS A 335 -17.14 15.04 29.79
N ASN A 336 -17.34 16.35 29.80
CA ASN A 336 -18.30 17.06 30.63
C ASN A 336 -19.42 17.73 29.80
N LEU A 337 -19.44 17.60 28.47
CA LEU A 337 -20.46 18.23 27.63
C LEU A 337 -21.30 17.20 26.87
N GLU A 338 -22.62 17.31 26.96
CA GLU A 338 -23.58 16.49 26.20
C GLU A 338 -23.63 16.95 24.73
N VAL A 339 -23.49 16.05 23.77
CA VAL A 339 -23.52 16.42 22.33
C VAL A 339 -24.85 15.99 21.71
N LEU A 340 -25.66 16.97 21.31
CA LEU A 340 -26.92 16.77 20.60
C LEU A 340 -26.77 17.19 19.13
N ASP A 341 -27.36 16.42 18.21
CA ASP A 341 -27.50 16.82 16.82
C ASP A 341 -28.90 17.40 16.54
N PHE A 342 -29.12 18.01 15.39
CA PHE A 342 -30.44 18.45 14.93
C PHE A 342 -30.83 17.74 13.63
N THR A 343 -31.06 16.43 13.71
CA THR A 343 -31.22 15.56 12.53
C THR A 343 -32.62 14.95 12.43
N GLN A 344 -33.39 14.92 13.52
CA GLN A 344 -34.76 14.42 13.54
C GLN A 344 -35.71 15.50 13.05
N LEU A 345 -36.50 15.22 12.01
CA LEU A 345 -37.52 16.13 11.50
C LEU A 345 -38.79 16.02 12.36
N LEU A 346 -39.32 17.17 12.81
CA LEU A 346 -40.63 17.25 13.46
C LEU A 346 -41.72 17.65 12.46
N SER A 347 -41.52 18.74 11.73
CA SER A 347 -42.49 19.25 10.76
C SER A 347 -41.82 20.13 9.71
N ALA A 348 -42.55 20.40 8.62
CA ALA A 348 -42.04 21.25 7.54
C ALA A 348 -43.14 22.12 6.94
N GLY A 349 -42.89 23.42 6.87
CA GLY A 349 -43.74 24.39 6.18
C GLY A 349 -43.19 24.69 4.80
N LYS A 350 -44.08 24.77 3.80
CA LYS A 350 -43.69 25.00 2.40
C LYS A 350 -44.48 26.11 1.76
N THR A 351 -43.80 26.96 1.01
CA THR A 351 -44.41 27.92 0.09
C THR A 351 -43.59 28.00 -1.21
N ARG A 352 -44.11 28.74 -2.19
CA ARG A 352 -43.36 29.10 -3.39
C ARG A 352 -43.64 30.53 -3.80
N MET A 353 -42.76 31.10 -4.59
CA MET A 353 -42.93 32.37 -5.25
C MET A 353 -42.55 32.27 -6.73
N PRO A 354 -43.30 32.90 -7.64
CA PRO A 354 -42.92 32.96 -9.04
C PRO A 354 -41.64 33.80 -9.23
N ILE A 355 -40.75 33.31 -10.10
CA ILE A 355 -39.53 33.98 -10.54
C ILE A 355 -39.88 34.75 -11.82
N TYR A 356 -39.46 36.00 -11.93
CA TYR A 356 -39.61 36.79 -13.17
C TYR A 356 -38.28 37.41 -13.58
N GLU A 357 -38.15 37.78 -14.85
CA GLU A 357 -36.97 38.50 -15.32
C GLU A 357 -37.24 40.02 -15.25
N ASN A 358 -36.47 40.72 -14.41
CA ASN A 358 -36.35 42.18 -14.28
C ASN A 358 -37.61 43.02 -13.92
N GLY A 359 -38.06 43.01 -12.64
CA GLY A 359 -39.08 43.94 -12.13
C GLY A 359 -39.31 43.93 -10.61
N GLU A 360 -40.32 44.67 -10.12
CA GLU A 360 -40.68 44.83 -8.68
C GLU A 360 -40.98 43.49 -7.97
N LYS A 361 -41.47 42.49 -8.70
CA LYS A 361 -41.70 41.13 -8.17
C LYS A 361 -40.41 40.39 -7.79
N ASN A 362 -39.26 40.74 -8.40
CA ASN A 362 -37.97 40.17 -8.01
C ASN A 362 -37.45 40.75 -6.70
N LEU A 363 -37.80 41.99 -6.40
CA LEU A 363 -37.54 42.56 -5.07
C LEU A 363 -38.34 41.79 -4.01
N LYS A 364 -39.60 41.44 -4.28
CA LYS A 364 -40.42 40.65 -3.36
C LYS A 364 -39.85 39.24 -3.13
N LEU A 365 -39.39 38.60 -4.20
CA LEU A 365 -38.69 37.32 -4.15
C LEU A 365 -37.42 37.41 -3.29
N ALA A 366 -36.60 38.43 -3.52
CA ALA A 366 -35.39 38.65 -2.74
C ALA A 366 -35.70 38.92 -1.26
N ASN A 367 -36.71 39.73 -0.95
CA ASN A 367 -37.09 40.00 0.45
C ASN A 367 -37.59 38.72 1.15
N ALA A 368 -38.38 37.90 0.47
CA ALA A 368 -38.83 36.61 1.00
C ALA A 368 -37.66 35.66 1.28
N GLN A 369 -36.74 35.52 0.32
CA GLN A 369 -35.54 34.70 0.49
C GLN A 369 -34.68 35.20 1.67
N GLY A 370 -34.49 36.51 1.81
CA GLY A 370 -33.73 37.06 2.93
C GLY A 370 -34.39 36.77 4.27
N ALA A 371 -35.71 36.90 4.37
CA ALA A 371 -36.45 36.57 5.58
C ALA A 371 -36.39 35.07 5.93
N ILE A 372 -36.37 34.17 4.94
CA ILE A 372 -36.14 32.73 5.17
C ILE A 372 -34.70 32.47 5.64
N GLU A 373 -33.73 33.18 5.08
CA GLU A 373 -32.31 33.05 5.46
C GLU A 373 -32.04 33.51 6.90
N GLU A 374 -32.70 34.56 7.40
CA GLU A 374 -32.57 35.01 8.80
C GLU A 374 -33.04 33.96 9.81
N LEU A 375 -34.05 33.15 9.46
CA LEU A 375 -34.54 32.08 10.33
C LEU A 375 -33.63 30.84 10.31
N HIS A 376 -32.62 30.79 9.45
CA HIS A 376 -31.75 29.63 9.36
C HIS A 376 -30.86 29.55 10.60
N HIS A 377 -30.83 28.39 11.23
CA HIS A 377 -30.09 28.11 12.46
C HIS A 377 -30.63 28.78 13.74
N THR A 378 -31.86 29.30 13.73
CA THR A 378 -32.53 29.73 14.97
C THR A 378 -32.78 28.52 15.88
N ILE A 379 -32.16 28.51 17.06
CA ILE A 379 -32.39 27.51 18.12
C ILE A 379 -33.43 28.07 19.10
N ILE A 380 -34.44 27.27 19.41
CA ILE A 380 -35.54 27.65 20.29
C ILE A 380 -35.56 26.69 21.45
N LEU A 381 -35.37 27.19 22.67
CA LEU A 381 -35.31 26.36 23.87
C LEU A 381 -36.72 26.01 24.36
N GLN A 382 -36.79 25.09 25.31
CA GLN A 382 -38.05 24.71 25.95
C GLN A 382 -38.72 25.93 26.59
N GLY A 383 -39.99 26.15 26.27
CA GLY A 383 -40.82 27.24 26.78
C GLY A 383 -40.56 28.61 26.16
N ASP A 384 -39.57 28.73 25.27
CA ASP A 384 -39.30 29.99 24.59
C ASP A 384 -40.40 30.33 23.60
N LYS A 385 -40.72 31.63 23.52
CA LYS A 385 -41.60 32.21 22.53
C LYS A 385 -40.78 32.92 21.47
N VAL A 386 -41.10 32.68 20.21
CA VAL A 386 -40.37 33.22 19.07
C VAL A 386 -41.27 34.15 18.30
N SER A 387 -40.87 35.43 18.24
CA SER A 387 -41.47 36.42 17.36
C SER A 387 -40.78 36.39 16.00
N PHE A 388 -41.55 36.19 14.94
CA PHE A 388 -41.01 36.22 13.58
C PHE A 388 -40.38 37.57 13.25
N LEU A 389 -40.96 38.68 13.70
CA LEU A 389 -40.40 40.02 13.47
C LEU A 389 -39.11 40.28 14.24
N GLU A 390 -38.97 39.75 15.46
CA GLU A 390 -37.74 39.89 16.25
C GLU A 390 -36.59 39.08 15.64
N GLU A 391 -36.84 37.85 15.19
CA GLU A 391 -35.84 37.00 14.53
C GLU A 391 -35.32 37.62 13.22
N MET A 392 -36.13 38.42 12.52
CA MET A 392 -35.70 39.09 11.29
C MET A 392 -34.72 40.26 11.51
N ASP A 393 -34.46 40.65 12.76
CA ASP A 393 -33.65 41.84 13.15
C ASP A 393 -34.04 43.07 12.31
N VAL A 394 -35.34 43.44 12.29
CA VAL A 394 -35.80 44.57 11.48
C VAL A 394 -35.28 45.90 12.04
N ARG A 395 -34.33 46.50 11.35
CA ARG A 395 -33.62 47.74 11.73
C ARG A 395 -34.37 49.02 11.33
N PRO A 396 -34.04 50.17 11.95
CA PRO A 396 -34.53 51.48 11.53
C PRO A 396 -34.28 51.72 10.03
N GLY A 397 -35.34 52.05 9.30
CA GLY A 397 -35.32 52.17 7.83
C GLY A 397 -35.92 50.97 7.08
N GLY A 398 -36.40 49.94 7.79
CA GLY A 398 -37.10 48.81 7.18
C GLY A 398 -36.16 47.86 6.44
N MET A 399 -35.03 47.52 7.07
CA MET A 399 -34.09 46.51 6.56
C MET A 399 -33.93 45.38 7.57
N THR A 400 -33.74 44.15 7.09
CA THR A 400 -33.44 42.95 7.90
C THR A 400 -31.96 42.87 8.27
N GLY A 401 -31.59 41.92 9.13
CA GLY A 401 -30.21 41.68 9.58
C GLY A 401 -29.16 41.56 8.45
N ASN A 402 -29.58 40.98 7.32
CA ASN A 402 -28.84 40.74 6.08
C ASN A 402 -29.00 41.85 5.03
N TRP A 403 -29.47 43.03 5.44
CA TRP A 403 -29.62 44.23 4.60
C TRP A 403 -30.62 44.11 3.44
N ARG A 404 -31.56 43.16 3.50
CA ARG A 404 -32.69 43.13 2.57
C ARG A 404 -33.82 44.02 3.08
N SER A 405 -34.67 44.49 2.17
CA SER A 405 -35.78 45.36 2.56
C SER A 405 -36.87 44.54 3.26
N TYR A 406 -37.27 45.01 4.43
CA TYR A 406 -38.56 44.68 5.03
C TYR A 406 -39.66 45.31 4.18
N GLY A 407 -40.21 44.53 3.26
CA GLY A 407 -41.19 45.01 2.29
C GLY A 407 -42.02 43.86 1.71
N GLY A 408 -42.68 44.12 0.57
CA GLY A 408 -43.48 43.09 -0.10
C GLY A 408 -42.68 41.79 -0.29
N GLY A 409 -43.32 40.64 -0.06
CA GLY A 409 -42.69 39.32 -0.13
C GLY A 409 -42.34 38.69 1.22
N VAL A 410 -42.05 39.48 2.27
CA VAL A 410 -41.71 38.95 3.60
C VAL A 410 -42.79 38.02 4.18
N CYS A 411 -44.06 38.31 3.95
CA CYS A 411 -45.16 37.47 4.43
C CYS A 411 -45.14 36.04 3.86
N ASN A 412 -44.40 35.79 2.76
CA ASN A 412 -44.19 34.44 2.26
C ASN A 412 -43.30 33.63 3.23
N ALA A 413 -42.30 34.26 3.84
CA ALA A 413 -41.45 33.65 4.85
C ALA A 413 -42.21 33.37 6.15
N SER A 414 -42.98 34.34 6.66
CA SER A 414 -43.84 34.13 7.84
C SER A 414 -44.89 33.04 7.59
N THR A 415 -45.47 32.99 6.38
CA THR A 415 -46.38 31.91 5.98
C THR A 415 -45.68 30.55 5.95
N THR A 416 -44.42 30.50 5.51
CA THR A 416 -43.63 29.26 5.51
C THR A 416 -43.36 28.80 6.95
N ALA A 417 -42.99 29.71 7.85
CA ALA A 417 -42.76 29.42 9.26
C ALA A 417 -44.06 28.98 9.95
N PHE A 418 -45.15 29.72 9.74
CA PHE A 418 -46.48 29.39 10.26
C PHE A 418 -46.92 28.00 9.85
N ARG A 419 -46.73 27.62 8.57
CA ARG A 419 -47.06 26.27 8.10
C ARG A 419 -46.26 25.19 8.82
N ALA A 420 -44.97 25.41 9.08
CA ALA A 420 -44.12 24.47 9.80
C ALA A 420 -44.60 24.30 11.26
N VAL A 421 -44.87 25.41 11.94
CA VAL A 421 -45.39 25.46 13.32
C VAL A 421 -46.79 24.82 13.39
N LEU A 422 -47.65 25.11 12.41
CA LEU A 422 -49.00 24.59 12.32
C LEU A 422 -48.99 23.07 12.21
N GLU A 423 -48.23 22.53 11.26
CA GLU A 423 -48.09 21.08 11.03
C GLU A 423 -47.34 20.37 12.16
N GLY A 424 -46.45 21.06 12.88
CA GLY A 424 -45.76 20.51 14.04
C GLY A 424 -46.58 20.53 15.33
N GLY A 425 -47.79 21.08 15.30
CA GLY A 425 -48.66 21.09 16.48
C GLY A 425 -48.20 22.03 17.58
N PHE A 426 -47.29 22.96 17.28
CA PHE A 426 -46.77 23.92 18.25
C PHE A 426 -47.82 25.00 18.59
N PRO A 427 -47.83 25.51 19.84
CA PRO A 427 -48.73 26.58 20.27
C PRO A 427 -48.48 27.85 19.46
N ILE A 428 -49.56 28.39 18.89
CA ILE A 428 -49.52 29.67 18.17
C ILE A 428 -50.03 30.74 19.13
N VAL A 429 -49.13 31.64 19.52
CA VAL A 429 -49.38 32.69 20.51
C VAL A 429 -50.00 33.91 19.86
N GLU A 430 -49.52 34.28 18.66
CA GLU A 430 -50.06 35.37 17.86
C GLU A 430 -50.07 34.95 16.39
N TRP A 431 -51.19 35.21 15.71
CA TRP A 431 -51.34 34.96 14.28
C TRP A 431 -52.39 35.88 13.69
N HIS A 432 -52.10 36.37 12.48
CA HIS A 432 -53.02 37.17 11.68
C HIS A 432 -53.01 36.69 10.23
N SER A 433 -54.18 36.65 9.58
CA SER A 433 -54.28 36.45 8.13
C SER A 433 -54.15 37.77 7.37
N HIS A 434 -53.77 37.75 6.09
CA HIS A 434 -53.91 38.95 5.24
C HIS A 434 -55.40 39.34 5.10
N SER A 435 -55.66 40.65 5.00
CA SER A 435 -56.97 41.22 4.64
C SER A 435 -57.37 40.98 3.19
N PHE A 436 -56.45 40.52 2.34
CA PHE A 436 -56.63 40.26 0.90
C PHE A 436 -56.13 38.87 0.50
N TYR A 437 -56.73 38.31 -0.56
CA TYR A 437 -56.39 36.97 -1.02
C TYR A 437 -55.06 36.93 -1.78
N VAL A 438 -54.12 36.10 -1.32
CA VAL A 438 -52.81 35.93 -1.95
C VAL A 438 -52.76 34.62 -2.74
N GLU A 439 -52.87 34.74 -4.07
CA GLU A 439 -53.02 33.60 -4.97
C GLU A 439 -51.83 32.64 -4.96
N SER A 440 -50.61 33.13 -4.73
CA SER A 440 -49.39 32.29 -4.72
C SER A 440 -49.37 31.24 -3.60
N TYR A 441 -50.15 31.42 -2.53
CA TYR A 441 -50.25 30.44 -1.44
C TYR A 441 -51.20 29.27 -1.74
N ASN A 442 -51.97 29.38 -2.83
CA ASN A 442 -52.80 28.31 -3.36
C ASN A 442 -52.04 27.58 -4.46
N TRP A 443 -51.35 26.51 -4.09
CA TRP A 443 -50.59 25.70 -5.03
C TRP A 443 -50.66 24.23 -4.64
N GLY A 444 -51.13 23.41 -5.58
CA GLY A 444 -51.67 22.06 -5.32
C GLY A 444 -50.73 21.04 -4.66
N GLU A 445 -49.45 21.36 -4.45
CA GLU A 445 -48.52 20.51 -3.70
C GLU A 445 -48.68 20.65 -2.18
N TYR A 446 -49.22 21.77 -1.67
CA TYR A 446 -49.47 21.94 -0.24
C TYR A 446 -50.92 21.58 0.09
N LYS A 447 -51.10 20.63 1.03
CA LYS A 447 -52.40 20.06 1.39
C LYS A 447 -53.41 21.12 1.86
N TYR A 448 -52.94 22.21 2.46
CA TYR A 448 -53.78 23.24 3.07
C TYR A 448 -53.60 24.60 2.37
N ASN A 449 -54.05 24.65 1.12
CA ASN A 449 -54.04 25.87 0.32
C ASN A 449 -54.73 27.03 1.06
N ILE A 450 -54.18 28.24 0.96
CA ILE A 450 -54.72 29.48 1.58
C ILE A 450 -54.43 29.62 3.10
N VAL A 451 -53.83 28.62 3.76
CA VAL A 451 -53.24 28.75 5.10
C VAL A 451 -52.01 29.66 5.04
N GLN A 452 -52.04 30.80 5.73
CA GLN A 452 -51.03 31.86 5.65
C GLN A 452 -50.89 32.65 6.95
N ALA A 453 -49.79 33.40 7.09
CA ALA A 453 -49.60 34.39 8.16
C ALA A 453 -49.15 35.72 7.55
N ALA A 454 -49.81 36.81 7.93
CA ALA A 454 -49.44 38.17 7.58
C ALA A 454 -48.63 38.80 8.71
N VAL A 455 -47.60 39.56 8.35
CA VAL A 455 -46.79 40.33 9.30
C VAL A 455 -46.56 41.74 8.76
N THR A 456 -46.56 42.74 9.63
CA THR A 456 -46.27 44.15 9.32
C THR A 456 -45.71 44.84 10.56
N THR A 457 -44.87 45.87 10.39
CA THR A 457 -44.33 46.67 11.51
C THR A 457 -45.19 47.88 11.85
N ASP A 458 -46.05 48.34 10.94
CA ASP A 458 -46.94 49.48 11.15
C ASP A 458 -48.27 49.35 10.35
N PRO A 459 -49.43 49.10 10.99
CA PRO A 459 -49.56 48.69 12.40
C PRO A 459 -48.83 47.36 12.65
N LYS A 460 -48.34 47.11 13.87
CA LYS A 460 -47.63 45.86 14.17
C LYS A 460 -48.58 44.65 14.12
N LEU A 461 -48.34 43.73 13.20
CA LEU A 461 -48.91 42.38 13.16
C LEU A 461 -47.75 41.39 13.16
N ASP A 462 -47.74 40.45 14.09
CA ASP A 462 -46.65 39.49 14.25
C ASP A 462 -47.13 38.05 14.07
N PHE A 463 -46.17 37.14 13.91
CA PHE A 463 -46.40 35.71 14.05
C PHE A 463 -45.53 35.21 15.19
N VAL A 464 -46.18 34.75 16.27
CA VAL A 464 -45.50 34.30 17.49
C VAL A 464 -45.93 32.87 17.80
N PHE A 465 -44.96 32.00 18.09
CA PHE A 465 -45.22 30.63 18.54
C PHE A 465 -44.33 30.27 19.72
N GLU A 466 -44.68 29.18 20.41
CA GLU A 466 -43.95 28.68 21.58
C GLU A 466 -43.40 27.28 21.31
N ASN A 467 -42.20 26.98 21.81
CA ASN A 467 -41.71 25.61 21.88
C ASN A 467 -42.19 24.96 23.19
N ASP A 468 -43.30 24.24 23.15
CA ASP A 468 -43.87 23.52 24.30
C ASP A 468 -43.20 22.16 24.57
N LEU A 469 -42.20 21.76 23.78
CA LEU A 469 -41.50 20.48 23.94
C LEU A 469 -40.43 20.53 25.04
N PRO A 470 -40.13 19.40 25.70
CA PRO A 470 -39.13 19.34 26.78
C PRO A 470 -37.66 19.38 26.30
N TYR A 471 -37.44 19.76 25.04
CA TYR A 471 -36.12 19.78 24.39
C TYR A 471 -36.03 20.89 23.35
N PRO A 472 -34.81 21.32 22.98
CA PRO A 472 -34.62 22.36 21.98
C PRO A 472 -35.03 21.90 20.58
N ILE A 473 -35.43 22.88 19.76
CA ILE A 473 -35.69 22.72 18.34
C ILE A 473 -34.84 23.70 17.52
N LEU A 474 -34.57 23.35 16.26
CA LEU A 474 -33.82 24.16 15.30
C LEU A 474 -34.69 24.45 14.09
N LEU A 475 -34.73 25.71 13.67
CA LEU A 475 -35.24 26.09 12.37
C LEU A 475 -34.15 25.89 11.31
N ARG A 476 -34.36 24.93 10.40
CA ARG A 476 -33.52 24.74 9.22
C ARG A 476 -34.29 25.15 7.99
N THR A 477 -33.66 25.91 7.11
CA THR A 477 -34.33 26.38 5.89
C THR A 477 -33.70 25.78 4.63
N ASN A 478 -34.51 25.63 3.58
CA ASN A 478 -34.06 25.22 2.27
C ASN A 478 -34.77 26.06 1.20
N ILE A 479 -33.98 26.56 0.26
CA ILE A 479 -34.44 27.40 -0.85
C ILE A 479 -33.90 26.81 -2.13
N TYR A 480 -34.78 26.50 -3.08
CA TYR A 480 -34.37 26.04 -4.39
C TYR A 480 -35.27 26.60 -5.49
N GLN A 481 -34.76 26.66 -6.71
CA GLN A 481 -35.51 27.10 -7.88
C GLN A 481 -35.80 25.92 -8.79
N LYS A 482 -37.02 25.86 -9.34
CA LYS A 482 -37.43 24.83 -10.30
C LYS A 482 -38.46 25.42 -11.27
N GLY A 483 -38.09 25.52 -12.54
CA GLY A 483 -38.88 26.22 -13.55
C GLY A 483 -39.06 27.69 -13.17
N ASP A 484 -40.26 28.22 -13.34
CA ASP A 484 -40.57 29.63 -13.09
C ASP A 484 -40.85 29.96 -11.60
N TYR A 485 -40.37 29.13 -10.66
CA TYR A 485 -40.70 29.28 -9.24
C TYR A 485 -39.49 29.01 -8.33
N GLN A 486 -39.40 29.79 -7.25
CA GLN A 486 -38.55 29.54 -6.10
C GLN A 486 -39.41 28.94 -4.99
N TYR A 487 -38.88 27.92 -4.34
CA TYR A 487 -39.53 27.12 -3.33
C TYR A 487 -38.84 27.39 -2.00
N HIS A 488 -39.63 27.64 -0.97
CA HIS A 488 -39.15 27.88 0.38
C HIS A 488 -39.67 26.79 1.29
N THR A 489 -38.76 26.17 2.03
CA THR A 489 -39.10 25.20 3.08
C THR A 489 -38.44 25.61 4.38
N ILE A 490 -39.21 25.62 5.46
CA ILE A 490 -38.69 25.70 6.83
C ILE A 490 -39.00 24.36 7.49
N PHE A 491 -37.96 23.71 7.98
CA PHE A 491 -38.02 22.48 8.76
C PHE A 491 -37.84 22.83 10.24
N ILE A 492 -38.68 22.28 11.09
CA ILE A 492 -38.46 22.26 12.53
C ILE A 492 -37.78 20.93 12.84
N MET A 493 -36.53 21.00 13.31
CA MET A 493 -35.68 19.85 13.59
C MET A 493 -35.46 19.72 15.11
N THR A 494 -35.26 18.50 15.60
CA THR A 494 -34.76 18.21 16.95
C THR A 494 -33.64 17.16 16.88
N SER A 495 -33.12 16.74 18.03
CA SER A 495 -32.10 15.70 18.08
C SER A 495 -32.62 14.32 17.75
N SER A 496 -31.75 13.51 17.14
CA SER A 496 -31.99 12.08 16.94
C SER A 496 -32.26 11.32 18.24
N GLU A 497 -31.90 11.87 19.39
CA GLU A 497 -32.20 11.32 20.72
C GLU A 497 -33.65 11.60 21.18
N TYR A 498 -34.36 12.51 20.51
CA TYR A 498 -35.74 12.89 20.85
C TYR A 498 -36.72 12.45 19.77
N SER A 499 -37.97 12.20 20.17
CA SER A 499 -39.09 11.92 19.28
C SER A 499 -40.32 12.69 19.76
N ASP A 500 -41.13 13.15 18.81
CA ASP A 500 -42.42 13.79 19.05
C ASP A 500 -43.50 12.93 18.38
N ASP A 501 -44.42 12.38 19.17
CA ASP A 501 -45.50 11.53 18.68
C ASP A 501 -46.79 12.32 18.42
N ARG A 502 -46.75 13.66 18.48
CA ARG A 502 -47.91 14.50 18.19
C ARG A 502 -48.43 14.26 16.79
N LYS A 503 -49.75 14.10 16.69
CA LYS A 503 -50.48 14.01 15.42
C LYS A 503 -51.30 15.27 15.23
N VAL A 504 -51.11 15.93 14.09
CA VAL A 504 -51.88 17.11 13.71
C VAL A 504 -52.90 16.77 12.64
N GLU A 505 -54.16 17.07 12.94
CA GLU A 505 -55.27 16.99 12.00
C GLU A 505 -55.77 18.41 11.71
N LEU A 506 -55.88 18.73 10.42
CA LEU A 506 -56.44 20.00 9.95
C LEU A 506 -57.72 19.71 9.19
N SER A 507 -58.79 20.45 9.48
CA SER A 507 -60.04 20.35 8.75
C SER A 507 -59.89 20.89 7.33
N ASP A 508 -60.83 20.51 6.45
CA ASP A 508 -60.97 21.18 5.16
C ASP A 508 -61.25 22.68 5.35
N TRP A 509 -60.71 23.47 4.42
CA TRP A 509 -60.92 24.91 4.41
C TRP A 509 -62.36 25.25 4.02
N LYS A 510 -63.08 25.92 4.92
CA LYS A 510 -64.46 26.37 4.69
C LYS A 510 -64.44 27.80 4.18
N LYS A 511 -65.19 28.10 3.12
CA LYS A 511 -65.38 29.47 2.60
C LYS A 511 -66.84 29.88 2.65
N TRP A 512 -67.11 31.15 2.94
CA TRP A 512 -68.45 31.73 2.85
C TRP A 512 -68.40 33.21 2.44
N ASN A 513 -69.57 33.72 2.01
CA ASN A 513 -69.74 35.08 1.47
C ASN A 513 -68.76 35.43 0.34
N GLU A 514 -68.47 34.45 -0.53
CA GLU A 514 -67.54 34.65 -1.66
C GLU A 514 -68.11 35.62 -2.69
N ARG A 515 -67.31 36.62 -3.03
CA ARG A 515 -67.61 37.65 -4.03
C ARG A 515 -66.75 37.44 -5.27
N SER A 516 -67.23 37.94 -6.41
CA SER A 516 -66.54 37.84 -7.70
C SER A 516 -65.16 38.51 -7.73
N ASP A 517 -64.86 39.39 -6.78
CA ASP A 517 -63.59 40.10 -6.65
C ASP A 517 -62.63 39.45 -5.62
N LYS A 518 -62.79 38.14 -5.37
CA LYS A 518 -61.94 37.33 -4.47
C LYS A 518 -62.01 37.75 -2.98
N ARG A 519 -63.05 38.50 -2.58
CA ARG A 519 -63.37 38.72 -1.17
C ARG A 519 -64.23 37.59 -0.61
N PHE A 520 -63.86 37.04 0.53
CA PHE A 520 -64.58 35.95 1.20
C PHE A 520 -64.12 35.83 2.66
N PHE A 521 -64.89 35.12 3.47
CA PHE A 521 -64.43 34.67 4.79
C PHE A 521 -64.02 33.20 4.70
N GLY A 522 -63.01 32.82 5.47
CA GLY A 522 -62.49 31.47 5.49
C GLY A 522 -62.22 30.99 6.91
N SER A 523 -62.33 29.68 7.14
CA SER A 523 -61.84 29.08 8.39
C SER A 523 -61.43 27.63 8.23
N PHE A 524 -60.59 27.18 9.15
CA PHE A 524 -60.23 25.78 9.33
C PHE A 524 -59.94 25.51 10.81
N ASP A 525 -60.12 24.27 11.21
CA ASP A 525 -59.88 23.80 12.57
C ASP A 525 -58.57 22.98 12.60
N ARG A 526 -57.78 23.14 13.67
CA ARG A 526 -56.60 22.30 13.98
C ARG A 526 -56.87 21.50 15.24
N LYS A 527 -56.59 20.20 15.17
CA LYS A 527 -56.54 19.29 16.32
C LYS A 527 -55.15 18.73 16.47
N VAL A 528 -54.61 18.80 17.67
CA VAL A 528 -53.31 18.22 18.03
C VAL A 528 -53.56 17.13 19.06
N TRP A 529 -53.08 15.93 18.74
CA TRP A 529 -53.22 14.74 19.58
C TRP A 529 -51.85 14.27 20.04
N GLU A 530 -51.75 13.86 21.29
CA GLU A 530 -50.56 13.22 21.87
C GLU A 530 -51.00 11.94 22.59
N GLU A 531 -50.37 10.81 22.32
CA GLU A 531 -50.77 9.50 22.88
C GLU A 531 -52.27 9.13 22.71
N ASN A 532 -52.93 9.68 21.66
CA ASN A 532 -54.37 9.60 21.39
C ASN A 532 -55.28 10.44 22.31
N GLU A 533 -54.71 11.32 23.12
CA GLU A 533 -55.45 12.36 23.83
C GLU A 533 -55.43 13.67 23.03
N LEU A 534 -56.59 14.35 22.95
CA LEU A 534 -56.70 15.64 22.28
C LEU A 534 -56.14 16.72 23.22
N ILE A 535 -54.94 17.22 22.92
CA ILE A 535 -54.26 18.22 23.76
C ILE A 535 -54.56 19.66 23.32
N ARG A 536 -54.98 19.87 22.07
CA ARG A 536 -55.34 21.20 21.55
C ARG A 536 -56.36 21.13 20.43
N GLU A 537 -57.34 22.03 20.47
CA GLU A 537 -58.27 22.30 19.37
C GLU A 537 -58.37 23.81 19.16
N GLU A 538 -58.10 24.27 17.94
CA GLU A 538 -58.07 25.69 17.57
C GLU A 538 -58.84 25.92 16.27
N THR A 539 -59.53 27.05 16.17
CA THR A 539 -60.17 27.49 14.92
C THR A 539 -59.47 28.75 14.41
N PHE A 540 -58.99 28.69 13.18
CA PHE A 540 -58.36 29.81 12.49
C PHE A 540 -59.36 30.45 11.55
N VAL A 541 -59.59 31.75 11.68
CA VAL A 541 -60.54 32.51 10.86
C VAL A 541 -59.77 33.58 10.08
N SER A 542 -59.99 33.61 8.76
CA SER A 542 -59.41 34.60 7.86
C SER A 542 -60.51 35.46 7.23
N GLU A 543 -60.30 36.78 7.21
CA GLU A 543 -61.22 37.74 6.62
C GLU A 543 -60.60 38.43 5.40
N TYR A 544 -60.97 37.96 4.20
CA TYR A 544 -60.50 38.56 2.94
C TYR A 544 -61.49 39.63 2.48
N VAL A 545 -61.34 40.84 3.03
CA VAL A 545 -62.26 41.98 2.83
C VAL A 545 -61.71 43.06 1.88
N GLU A 546 -60.42 42.99 1.55
CA GLU A 546 -59.71 43.90 0.66
C GLU A 546 -59.36 43.25 -0.69
N THR A 547 -59.13 44.08 -1.70
CA THR A 547 -58.67 43.68 -3.04
C THR A 547 -57.26 44.22 -3.29
N VAL A 548 -56.39 43.40 -3.88
CA VAL A 548 -54.97 43.73 -4.18
C VAL A 548 -54.82 44.64 -5.39
#